data_AF-A0A5B6W5K7-F1
#
_entry.id   AF-A0A5B6W5K7-F1
#
_cell.length_a   1.000
_cell.length_b   1.000
_cell.length_c   1.000
_cell.angle_alpha   90.00
_cell.angle_beta   90.00
_cell.angle_gamma   90.00
#
_symmetry.space_group_name_H-M   'P 1'
#
loop_
_entity.id
_entity.type
_entity.pdbx_description
1 polymer ?
#
loop_
_entity_poly.entity_id
_entity_poly.type
_entity_poly.pdbx_seq_one_letter_code
_entity_poly.pdbx_strand_id
1 'polypeptide(L)'
;MVSSSQVFHLGAAKLIDRKEQLSRAKVFSKINLRSGYYQVKIKGDDIPKAVFHTCYGYYDFLAMPFVLTNTPAIFMDLMNRVF
;
A
#
# COMPACT_ATOMS: atom_id res chain seq x y z
N MET A 1 -15.62 18.28 -5.10
CA MET A 1 -14.29 18.30 -4.46
C MET A 1 -14.51 18.26 -2.95
N VAL A 2 -14.17 17.15 -2.29
CA VAL A 2 -14.28 17.05 -0.82
C VAL A 2 -13.09 17.79 -0.23
N SER A 3 -13.35 18.78 0.64
CA SER A 3 -12.31 19.60 1.27
C SER A 3 -11.31 18.72 2.02
N SER A 4 -10.01 19.02 1.92
CA SER A 4 -8.94 18.28 2.61
C SER A 4 -9.22 18.08 4.10
N SER A 5 -9.96 19.00 4.75
CA SER A 5 -10.38 18.84 6.16
C SER A 5 -11.31 17.64 6.39
N GLN A 6 -12.26 17.36 5.48
CA GLN A 6 -13.17 16.21 5.61
C GLN A 6 -12.46 14.87 5.43
N VAL A 7 -11.41 14.82 4.61
CA VAL A 7 -10.61 13.61 4.39
C VAL A 7 -9.82 13.22 5.64
N PHE A 8 -9.24 14.18 6.37
CA PHE A 8 -8.54 13.92 7.63
C PHE A 8 -9.47 13.43 8.74
N HIS A 9 -10.67 14.02 8.89
CA HIS A 9 -11.65 13.57 9.88
C HIS A 9 -12.17 12.16 9.60
N LEU A 10 -12.41 11.81 8.33
CA LEU A 10 -12.85 10.46 7.93
C LEU A 10 -11.76 9.40 8.17
N GLY A 11 -10.49 9.75 7.94
CA GLY A 11 -9.35 8.87 8.20
C GLY A 11 -9.18 8.52 9.69
N ALA A 12 -9.34 9.51 10.57
CA ALA A 12 -9.29 9.30 12.02
C ALA A 12 -10.45 8.43 12.52
N ALA A 13 -11.67 8.67 12.03
CA ALA A 13 -12.85 7.90 12.41
C ALA A 13 -12.71 6.41 12.07
N LYS A 14 -12.18 6.09 10.88
CA LYS A 14 -11.98 4.69 10.44
C LYS A 14 -10.92 3.95 11.27
N LEU A 15 -9.92 4.65 11.79
CA LEU A 15 -8.91 4.06 12.68
C LEU A 15 -9.49 3.76 14.07
N ILE A 16 -10.37 4.63 14.58
CA ILE A 16 -11.02 4.43 15.88
C ILE A 16 -11.92 3.19 15.83
N ASP A 17 -12.78 3.08 14.81
CA ASP A 17 -13.66 1.92 14.62
C ASP A 17 -12.88 0.59 14.55
N ARG A 18 -11.77 0.55 13.79
CA ARG A 18 -10.90 -0.63 13.75
C ARG A 18 -10.32 -0.99 15.12
N LYS A 19 -9.91 0.01 15.91
CA LYS A 19 -9.38 -0.23 17.27
C LYS A 19 -10.46 -0.77 18.20
N GLU A 20 -11.69 -0.27 18.10
CA GLU A 20 -12.83 -0.80 18.85
C GLU A 20 -13.14 -2.24 18.47
N GLN A 21 -13.17 -2.57 17.18
CA GLN A 21 -13.34 -3.95 16.71
C GLN A 21 -12.25 -4.88 17.25
N LEU A 22 -10.99 -4.44 17.21
CA LEU A 22 -9.87 -5.20 17.77
C LEU A 22 -10.02 -5.37 19.28
N SER A 23 -10.45 -4.35 20.03
CA SER A 23 -10.61 -4.43 21.48
C SER A 23 -11.62 -5.51 21.94
N ARG A 24 -12.53 -5.90 21.06
CA ARG A 24 -13.57 -6.90 21.32
C ARG A 24 -13.15 -8.33 20.97
N ALA A 25 -12.01 -8.51 20.30
CA ALA A 25 -11.50 -9.83 19.91
C ALA A 25 -10.66 -10.47 21.03
N LYS A 26 -10.83 -11.78 21.22
CA LYS A 26 -10.11 -12.57 22.24
C LYS A 26 -8.81 -13.19 21.72
N VAL A 27 -8.71 -13.39 20.41
CA VAL A 27 -7.56 -13.99 19.72
C VAL A 27 -7.24 -13.14 18.50
N PHE A 28 -5.96 -12.92 18.26
CA PHE A 28 -5.45 -12.15 17.12
C PHE A 28 -4.48 -12.98 16.30
N SER A 29 -4.47 -12.75 15.00
CA SER A 29 -3.43 -13.26 14.10
C SER A 29 -2.87 -12.10 13.29
N LYS A 30 -1.55 -12.10 13.09
CA LYS A 30 -0.85 -11.07 12.32
C LYS A 30 -0.27 -11.71 11.07
N ILE A 31 -0.71 -11.22 9.92
CA ILE A 31 -0.17 -11.63 8.62
C ILE A 31 0.89 -10.61 8.21
N ASN A 32 2.11 -11.07 7.93
CA ASN A 32 3.18 -10.22 7.41
C ASN A 32 3.20 -10.30 5.89
N LEU A 33 2.86 -9.21 5.22
CA LEU A 33 2.80 -9.13 3.77
C LEU A 33 3.92 -8.26 3.18
N ARG A 34 5.07 -8.18 3.84
CA ARG A 34 6.21 -7.40 3.34
C ARG A 34 6.66 -7.82 1.93
N SER A 35 6.52 -9.09 1.56
CA SER A 35 6.79 -9.56 0.19
C SER A 35 5.64 -9.29 -0.79
N GLY A 36 4.47 -8.90 -0.30
CA GLY A 36 3.27 -8.64 -1.10
C GLY A 36 3.44 -7.51 -2.12
N TYR A 37 4.33 -6.54 -1.87
CA TYR A 37 4.63 -5.48 -2.84
C TYR A 37 5.13 -6.05 -4.17
N TYR A 38 6.00 -7.06 -4.15
CA TYR A 38 6.52 -7.71 -5.35
C TYR A 38 5.49 -8.57 -6.09
N GLN A 39 4.29 -8.76 -5.53
CA GLN A 39 3.18 -9.44 -6.21
C GLN A 39 2.29 -8.45 -6.97
N VAL A 40 2.39 -7.15 -6.68
CA VAL A 40 1.62 -6.09 -7.36
C VAL A 40 2.35 -5.68 -8.63
N LYS A 41 1.75 -5.93 -9.79
CA LYS A 41 2.33 -5.52 -11.09
C LYS A 41 2.29 -4.01 -11.26
N ILE A 42 3.37 -3.44 -11.79
CA ILE A 42 3.39 -2.05 -12.23
C ILE A 42 2.62 -1.95 -13.56
N LYS A 43 1.86 -0.86 -13.73
CA LYS A 43 1.17 -0.59 -14.99
C LYS A 43 2.21 -0.38 -16.09
N GLY A 44 2.00 -0.94 -17.28
CA GLY A 44 2.95 -0.83 -18.41
C GLY A 44 3.51 0.57 -18.64
N ASP A 45 2.63 1.58 -18.66
CA ASP A 45 2.99 3.00 -18.86
C ASP A 45 3.88 3.59 -17.74
N ASP A 46 3.87 2.97 -16.56
CA ASP A 46 4.64 3.39 -15.39
C ASP A 46 5.94 2.60 -15.22
N ILE A 47 6.16 1.52 -16.00
CA ILE A 47 7.40 0.72 -15.97
C ILE A 47 8.64 1.61 -16.23
N PRO A 48 8.66 2.49 -17.26
CA PRO A 48 9.82 3.35 -17.51
C PRO A 48 10.06 4.38 -16.39
N LYS A 49 9.08 4.64 -15.52
CA LYS A 49 9.22 5.55 -14.36
C LYS A 49 9.84 4.84 -13.16
N ALA A 50 9.89 3.51 -13.19
CA ALA A 50 10.46 2.66 -12.17
C ALA A 50 11.79 2.01 -12.64
N VAL A 51 12.51 2.67 -13.55
CA VAL A 51 13.88 2.29 -13.93
C VAL A 51 14.82 2.54 -12.75
N PHE A 52 15.73 1.60 -12.50
CA PHE A 52 16.84 1.79 -11.57
C PHE A 52 18.18 1.44 -12.25
N HIS A 53 19.26 2.04 -11.75
CA HIS A 53 20.60 1.84 -12.27
C HIS A 53 21.46 1.07 -11.26
N THR A 54 22.25 0.13 -11.77
CA THR A 54 23.27 -0.61 -11.03
C THR A 54 24.64 -0.37 -11.67
N CYS A 55 25.73 -0.81 -11.05
CA CYS A 55 27.05 -0.79 -11.69
C CYS A 55 27.14 -1.65 -12.98
N TYR A 56 26.12 -2.47 -13.27
CA TYR A 56 26.04 -3.33 -14.45
C TYR A 56 25.05 -2.85 -15.51
N GLY A 57 24.33 -1.75 -15.27
CA GLY A 57 23.39 -1.16 -16.23
C GLY A 57 22.02 -0.79 -15.65
N TYR A 58 21.09 -0.48 -16.55
CA TYR A 58 19.71 -0.08 -16.25
C TYR A 58 18.77 -1.28 -16.27
N TYR A 59 17.84 -1.30 -15.31
CA TYR A 59 16.84 -2.34 -15.15
C TYR A 59 15.49 -1.73 -14.83
N ASP A 60 14.42 -2.38 -15.29
CA ASP A 60 13.04 -1.98 -15.03
C ASP A 60 12.41 -2.82 -13.92
N PHE A 61 11.71 -2.18 -12.99
CA PHE A 61 10.80 -2.91 -12.11
C PHE A 61 9.52 -3.30 -12.85
N LEU A 62 9.21 -4.60 -12.85
CA LEU A 62 7.94 -5.13 -13.38
C LEU A 62 6.85 -5.29 -12.29
N ALA A 63 7.29 -5.30 -11.03
CA ALA A 63 6.43 -5.35 -9.85
C ALA A 63 6.84 -4.27 -8.86
N MET A 64 5.90 -3.81 -8.04
CA MET A 64 6.04 -2.66 -7.15
C MET A 64 7.21 -2.87 -6.18
N PRO A 65 8.33 -2.13 -6.30
CA PRO A 65 9.37 -2.17 -5.30
C PRO A 65 8.95 -1.33 -4.08
N PHE A 66 9.57 -1.60 -2.94
CA PHE A 66 9.29 -0.88 -1.69
C PHE A 66 9.63 0.63 -1.77
N VAL A 67 10.47 1.02 -2.73
CA VAL A 67 11.06 2.36 -2.83
C VAL A 67 10.17 3.38 -3.57
N LEU A 68 9.04 2.97 -4.16
CA LEU A 68 8.14 3.94 -4.80
C LEU A 68 7.28 4.66 -3.74
N THR A 69 7.19 5.98 -3.86
CA THR A 69 6.49 6.87 -2.91
C THR A 69 5.01 6.50 -2.72
N ASN A 70 4.37 5.95 -3.76
CA ASN A 70 2.95 5.60 -3.74
C ASN A 70 2.69 4.14 -3.29
N THR A 71 3.74 3.36 -3.04
CA THR A 71 3.65 1.93 -2.70
C THR A 71 2.73 1.65 -1.50
N PRO A 72 2.80 2.38 -0.37
CA PRO A 72 1.92 2.12 0.78
C PRO A 72 0.44 2.38 0.48
N ALA A 73 0.12 3.42 -0.29
CA ALA A 73 -1.26 3.78 -0.61
C ALA A 73 -1.91 2.75 -1.54
N ILE A 74 -1.18 2.33 -2.59
CA ILE A 74 -1.64 1.31 -3.54
C ILE A 74 -1.82 -0.04 -2.83
N PHE A 75 -0.88 -0.39 -1.95
CA PHE A 75 -0.98 -1.62 -1.18
C PHE A 75 -2.14 -1.60 -0.18
N MET A 76 -2.37 -0.47 0.51
CA MET A 76 -3.54 -0.32 1.38
C MET A 76 -4.86 -0.45 0.62
N ASP A 77 -4.97 0.16 -0.56
CA ASP A 77 -6.17 0.05 -1.41
C ASP A 77 -6.41 -1.41 -1.85
N LEU A 78 -5.36 -2.10 -2.31
CA LEU A 78 -5.45 -3.53 -2.62
C LEU A 78 -5.94 -4.36 -1.41
N MET A 79 -5.37 -4.12 -0.24
CA MET A 79 -5.74 -4.84 0.97
C MET A 79 -7.20 -4.62 1.37
N ASN A 80 -7.73 -3.40 1.24
CA ASN A 80 -9.14 -3.10 1.50
C ASN A 80 -10.12 -3.70 0.48
N ARG A 81 -9.62 -4.13 -0.69
CA ARG A 81 -10.44 -4.80 -1.72
C ARG A 81 -10.46 -6.32 -1.55
N VAL A 82 -9.37 -6.89 -1.04
CA VAL A 82 -9.20 -8.34 -0.88
C VAL A 82 -9.75 -8.82 0.47
N PHE A 83 -9.65 -8.00 1.51
CA PHE A 83 -10.09 -8.32 2.88
C PHE A 83 -11.14 -7.31 3.36
#